data_AF-A0A846DZ76-F1
#
_entry.id   AF-A0A846DZ76-F1
#
_cell.length_a   1.000
_cell.length_b   1.000
_cell.length_c   1.000
_cell.angle_alpha   90.00
_cell.angle_beta   90.00
_cell.angle_gamma   90.00
#
_symmetry.space_group_name_H-M   'P 1'
#
loop_
_entity.id
_entity.type
_entity.pdbx_description
1 polymer ?
#
loop_
_entity_poly.entity_id
_entity_poly.type
_entity_poly.pdbx_seq_one_letter_code
_entity_poly.pdbx_strand_id
1 'polypeptide(L)'
;MPGSSHYQGWDITEEERAVYRKRSKASSLAKAKSLRGEGPKPIHPINVPNLDAEKLMPQLARNGWRSLSLFSGGGGLDLGFDRAGFNHVASYDILADAGVTLSNSRPQWNVFAGKEGDVTKVNWRQYRDLVDVIQGGPPCQPFSVAGRQQGKEDSRDMFPEFIRAVLEIQPLIFVAENVTALVGKKFSYYVQEVIESPLTNKYYLTKFVLSAPSFGVPQVRKQVFFVGFRDPKIAPKYQVPQPTHYWHHLSANQSKKPIQLGNAVPPPMAYKVAVSIAQALS
;
A
#
# COMPACT_ATOMS: atom_id res chain seq x y z
N MET A 1 15.63 2.16 30.71
CA MET A 1 15.92 0.71 30.57
C MET A 1 16.31 0.43 29.12
N PRO A 2 17.29 -0.44 28.83
CA PRO A 2 17.79 -0.66 27.48
C PRO A 2 16.70 -1.30 26.62
N GLY A 3 16.46 -0.74 25.44
CA GLY A 3 15.42 -1.17 24.50
C GLY A 3 15.60 -2.62 24.08
N SER A 4 14.59 -3.45 24.36
CA SER A 4 14.52 -4.81 23.85
C SER A 4 14.32 -4.76 22.35
N SER A 5 15.28 -5.28 21.59
CA SER A 5 15.13 -5.55 20.16
C SER A 5 13.86 -6.39 19.95
N HIS A 6 12.83 -5.83 19.31
CA HIS A 6 11.59 -6.53 18.97
C HIS A 6 11.80 -7.65 17.94
N TYR A 7 13.01 -7.76 17.38
CA TYR A 7 13.48 -8.89 16.61
C TYR A 7 14.20 -9.87 17.55
N GLN A 8 13.52 -10.95 17.93
CA GLN A 8 14.22 -12.18 18.30
C GLN A 8 14.64 -12.83 16.98
N GLY A 9 15.91 -12.66 16.62
CA GLY A 9 16.46 -13.39 15.50
C GLY A 9 16.22 -14.88 15.71
N TRP A 10 15.98 -15.59 14.62
CA TRP A 10 16.04 -17.04 14.69
C TRP A 10 17.41 -17.39 15.27
N ASP A 11 17.41 -18.11 16.39
CA ASP A 11 18.65 -18.58 17.02
C ASP A 11 19.15 -19.76 16.20
N ILE A 12 19.63 -19.43 14.99
CA ILE A 12 20.18 -20.39 14.04
C ILE A 12 21.67 -20.50 14.28
N THR A 13 22.15 -21.73 14.29
CA THR A 13 23.57 -22.01 14.48
C THR A 13 24.38 -21.44 13.31
N GLU A 14 25.68 -21.26 13.51
CA GLU A 14 26.56 -20.80 12.42
C GLU A 14 26.60 -21.78 11.24
N GLU A 15 26.35 -23.07 11.52
CA GLU A 15 26.22 -24.14 10.54
C GLU A 15 24.96 -23.96 9.69
N GLU A 16 23.83 -23.66 10.31
CA GLU A 16 22.57 -23.35 9.60
C GLU A 16 22.72 -22.09 8.74
N ARG A 17 23.37 -21.04 9.28
CA ARG A 17 23.72 -19.84 8.48
C ARG A 17 24.60 -20.19 7.29
N ALA A 18 25.56 -21.09 7.45
CA ALA A 18 26.40 -21.56 6.35
C ALA A 18 25.59 -22.29 5.27
N VAL A 19 24.59 -23.09 5.64
CA VAL A 19 23.66 -23.73 4.71
C VAL A 19 22.86 -22.68 3.91
N TYR A 20 22.32 -21.65 4.57
CA TYR A 20 21.61 -20.56 3.89
C TYR A 20 22.53 -19.78 2.94
N ARG A 21 23.75 -19.45 3.37
CA ARG A 21 24.76 -18.79 2.51
C ARG A 21 25.09 -19.64 1.28
N LYS A 22 25.27 -20.96 1.46
CA LYS A 22 25.53 -21.90 0.36
C LYS A 22 24.35 -21.97 -0.62
N ARG A 23 23.11 -22.05 -0.12
CA ARG A 23 21.89 -22.05 -0.95
C ARG A 23 21.72 -20.73 -1.71
N SER A 24 21.93 -19.60 -1.05
CA SER A 24 21.84 -18.27 -1.67
C SER A 24 22.88 -18.09 -2.78
N LYS A 25 24.15 -18.46 -2.52
CA LYS A 25 25.20 -18.48 -3.54
C LYS A 25 24.86 -19.39 -4.71
N ALA A 26 24.37 -20.60 -4.44
CA ALA A 26 23.97 -21.55 -5.48
C ALA A 26 22.82 -21.02 -6.35
N SER A 27 21.81 -20.39 -5.74
CA SER A 27 20.68 -19.76 -6.44
C SER A 27 21.15 -18.60 -7.32
N SER A 28 22.01 -17.72 -6.78
CA SER A 28 22.59 -16.60 -7.53
C SER A 28 23.44 -17.08 -8.72
N LEU A 29 24.28 -18.09 -8.52
CA LEU A 29 25.06 -18.73 -9.57
C LEU A 29 24.17 -19.38 -10.64
N ALA A 30 23.11 -20.08 -10.25
CA ALA A 30 22.16 -20.69 -11.17
C ALA A 30 21.43 -19.64 -12.01
N LYS A 31 21.00 -18.52 -11.40
CA LYS A 31 20.41 -17.38 -12.11
C LYS A 31 21.40 -16.77 -13.10
N ALA A 32 22.65 -16.54 -12.70
CA ALA A 32 23.69 -15.99 -13.56
C ALA A 32 24.01 -16.92 -14.75
N LYS A 33 24.08 -18.24 -14.52
CA LYS A 33 24.22 -19.26 -15.58
C LYS A 33 23.04 -19.20 -16.55
N SER A 34 21.82 -19.21 -16.02
CA SER A 34 20.60 -19.14 -16.84
C SER A 34 20.53 -17.88 -17.70
N LEU A 35 20.95 -16.72 -17.18
CA LEU A 35 21.02 -15.46 -17.95
C LEU A 35 22.07 -15.49 -19.06
N ARG A 36 23.13 -16.30 -18.93
CA ARG A 36 24.11 -16.57 -19.99
C ARG A 36 23.70 -17.69 -20.94
N GLY A 37 22.49 -18.24 -20.78
CA GLY A 37 22.01 -19.38 -21.56
C GLY A 37 22.59 -20.73 -21.12
N GLU A 38 23.33 -20.79 -20.01
CA GLU A 38 23.90 -22.01 -19.44
C GLU A 38 22.91 -22.65 -18.46
N GLY A 39 22.68 -23.95 -18.59
CA GLY A 39 21.83 -24.71 -17.66
C GLY A 39 20.97 -25.75 -18.38
N PRO A 40 20.28 -26.62 -17.64
CA PRO A 40 19.31 -27.52 -18.25
C PRO A 40 18.24 -26.68 -18.96
N LYS A 41 17.87 -27.10 -20.18
CA LYS A 41 16.72 -26.50 -20.87
C LYS A 41 15.52 -26.56 -19.92
N PRO A 42 14.77 -25.46 -19.79
CA PRO A 42 13.63 -25.45 -18.88
C PRO A 42 12.63 -26.53 -19.33
N ILE A 43 12.09 -27.27 -18.36
CA ILE A 43 11.15 -28.38 -18.60
C ILE A 43 9.86 -27.88 -19.27
N HIS A 44 9.56 -26.59 -19.09
CA HIS A 44 8.47 -25.88 -19.76
C HIS A 44 9.02 -24.63 -20.46
N PRO A 45 8.40 -24.18 -21.55
CA PRO A 45 8.70 -22.86 -22.12
C PRO A 45 8.65 -21.80 -21.02
N ILE A 46 9.70 -20.97 -20.93
CA ILE A 46 9.67 -19.82 -20.03
C ILE A 46 8.50 -18.95 -20.51
N ASN A 47 7.51 -18.76 -19.64
CA ASN A 47 6.44 -17.81 -19.91
C ASN A 47 7.10 -16.45 -20.09
N VAL A 48 7.12 -15.94 -21.32
CA VAL A 48 7.54 -14.57 -21.61
C VAL A 48 6.36 -13.69 -21.20
N PRO A 49 6.44 -12.96 -20.08
CA PRO A 49 5.29 -12.21 -19.61
C PRO A 49 4.95 -11.12 -20.63
N ASN A 50 3.83 -11.25 -21.32
CA ASN A 50 3.26 -10.18 -22.18
C ASN A 50 2.42 -9.19 -21.36
N LEU A 51 2.54 -9.21 -20.03
CA LEU A 51 1.79 -8.33 -19.14
C LEU A 51 2.49 -6.97 -19.08
N ASP A 52 1.94 -6.00 -19.78
CA ASP A 52 2.26 -4.60 -19.60
C ASP A 52 1.43 -4.03 -18.45
N ALA A 53 2.07 -3.78 -17.30
CA ALA A 53 1.42 -3.23 -16.11
C ALA A 53 0.81 -1.84 -16.34
N GLU A 54 1.30 -1.08 -17.32
CA GLU A 54 0.82 0.27 -17.61
C GLU A 54 -0.53 0.27 -18.32
N LYS A 55 -0.83 -0.78 -19.08
CA LYS A 55 -2.17 -0.99 -19.65
C LYS A 55 -3.22 -1.19 -18.56
N LEU A 56 -2.81 -1.66 -17.39
CA LEU A 56 -3.69 -1.83 -16.23
C LEU A 56 -3.98 -0.46 -15.60
N MET A 57 -2.97 0.39 -15.47
CA MET A 57 -3.04 1.71 -14.84
C MET A 57 -2.71 2.80 -15.87
N PRO A 58 -3.59 3.07 -16.85
CA PRO A 58 -3.33 4.11 -17.83
C PRO A 58 -3.16 5.45 -17.12
N GLN A 59 -2.29 6.31 -17.65
CA GLN A 59 -2.13 7.66 -17.12
C GLN A 59 -3.37 8.49 -17.47
N LEU A 60 -4.13 8.91 -16.46
CA LEU A 60 -5.21 9.88 -16.62
C LEU A 60 -4.66 11.30 -16.72
N ALA A 61 -5.47 12.19 -17.30
CA ALA A 61 -5.18 13.62 -17.36
C ALA A 61 -4.95 14.19 -15.95
N ARG A 62 -4.02 15.14 -15.83
CA ARG A 62 -3.75 15.78 -14.54
C ARG A 62 -4.98 16.56 -14.09
N ASN A 63 -5.39 16.31 -12.85
CA ASN A 63 -6.64 16.83 -12.29
C ASN A 63 -6.43 18.06 -11.37
N GLY A 64 -5.18 18.48 -11.19
CA GLY A 64 -4.81 19.65 -10.38
C GLY A 64 -4.73 19.39 -8.86
N TRP A 65 -5.19 18.23 -8.39
CA TRP A 65 -5.17 17.86 -6.97
C TRP A 65 -3.81 17.29 -6.57
N ARG A 66 -3.36 17.63 -5.36
CA ARG A 66 -2.02 17.34 -4.86
C ARG A 66 -2.05 16.23 -3.81
N SER A 67 -1.23 15.21 -3.99
CA SER A 67 -1.16 14.05 -3.09
C SER A 67 0.17 13.94 -2.35
N LEU A 68 0.12 13.75 -1.04
CA LEU A 68 1.26 13.43 -0.16
C LEU A 68 1.18 11.95 0.26
N SER A 69 2.29 11.22 0.10
CA SER A 69 2.41 9.82 0.51
C SER A 69 3.16 9.68 1.83
N LEU A 70 2.57 8.95 2.77
CA LEU A 70 3.22 8.53 4.03
C LEU A 70 3.36 7.01 4.03
N PHE A 71 4.48 6.50 4.54
CA PHE A 71 4.78 5.07 4.55
C PHE A 71 4.77 4.48 3.13
N SER A 72 5.43 5.19 2.20
CA SER A 72 5.31 4.97 0.75
C SER A 72 5.79 3.58 0.30
N GLY A 73 6.71 2.97 1.03
CA GLY A 73 7.39 1.73 0.66
C GLY A 73 7.93 1.82 -0.76
N GLY A 74 7.73 0.76 -1.55
CA GLY A 74 8.11 0.76 -2.97
C GLY A 74 7.24 1.64 -3.89
N GLY A 75 6.27 2.41 -3.36
CA GLY A 75 5.48 3.37 -4.14
C GLY A 75 4.22 2.81 -4.80
N GLY A 76 3.70 1.66 -4.36
CA GLY A 76 2.53 1.04 -5.00
C GLY A 76 1.26 1.90 -4.94
N LEU A 77 0.98 2.54 -3.79
CA LEU A 77 -0.15 3.45 -3.62
C LEU A 77 0.12 4.79 -4.32
N ASP A 78 1.34 5.31 -4.21
CA ASP A 78 1.83 6.53 -4.85
C ASP A 78 1.63 6.50 -6.36
N LEU A 79 2.04 5.38 -7.00
CA LEU A 79 1.86 5.16 -8.42
C LEU A 79 0.37 5.13 -8.81
N GLY A 80 -0.49 4.58 -7.96
CA GLY A 80 -1.94 4.60 -8.16
C GLY A 80 -2.50 6.02 -8.24
N PHE A 81 -2.08 6.90 -7.33
CA PHE A 81 -2.48 8.32 -7.34
C PHE A 81 -1.88 9.10 -8.51
N ASP A 82 -0.60 8.91 -8.81
CA ASP A 82 0.06 9.54 -9.97
C ASP A 82 -0.65 9.19 -11.29
N ARG A 83 -0.92 7.90 -11.50
CA ARG A 83 -1.63 7.42 -12.69
C ARG A 83 -3.09 7.87 -12.72
N ALA A 84 -3.73 8.07 -11.57
CA ALA A 84 -5.08 8.64 -11.48
C ALA A 84 -5.13 10.17 -11.72
N GLY A 85 -3.99 10.80 -12.02
CA GLY A 85 -3.91 12.21 -12.42
C GLY A 85 -3.59 13.19 -11.29
N PHE A 86 -3.32 12.72 -10.08
CA PHE A 86 -2.90 13.59 -8.98
C PHE A 86 -1.47 14.06 -9.17
N ASN A 87 -1.16 15.27 -8.72
CA ASN A 87 0.19 15.80 -8.69
C ASN A 87 0.89 15.32 -7.42
N HIS A 88 2.02 14.62 -7.57
CA HIS A 88 2.82 14.14 -6.46
C HIS A 88 3.51 15.31 -5.75
N VAL A 89 3.33 15.42 -4.43
CA VAL A 89 3.97 16.44 -3.59
C VAL A 89 5.27 15.91 -2.99
N ALA A 90 5.15 14.81 -2.24
CA ALA A 90 6.28 14.12 -1.63
C ALA A 90 5.90 12.70 -1.21
N SER A 91 6.92 11.87 -0.98
CA SER A 91 6.83 10.53 -0.39
C SER A 91 7.73 10.46 0.84
N TYR A 92 7.21 9.93 1.95
CA TYR A 92 7.95 9.72 3.20
C TYR A 92 8.02 8.23 3.55
N ASP A 93 9.23 7.72 3.76
CA ASP A 93 9.44 6.36 4.26
C ASP A 93 10.69 6.23 5.15
N ILE A 94 10.59 5.52 6.27
CA ILE A 94 11.74 5.31 7.17
C ILE A 94 12.81 4.39 6.55
N LEU A 95 12.48 3.60 5.53
CA LEU A 95 13.38 2.67 4.88
C LEU A 95 14.17 3.37 3.75
N ALA A 96 15.49 3.37 3.85
CA ALA A 96 16.36 3.94 2.81
C ALA A 96 16.18 3.24 1.45
N ASP A 97 15.99 1.92 1.44
CA ASP A 97 15.81 1.13 0.21
C ASP A 97 14.51 1.48 -0.53
N ALA A 98 13.45 1.86 0.21
CA ALA A 98 12.23 2.40 -0.38
C ALA A 98 12.52 3.70 -1.13
N GLY A 99 13.32 4.58 -0.53
CA GLY A 99 13.80 5.81 -1.15
C GLY A 99 14.57 5.60 -2.45
N VAL A 100 15.51 4.64 -2.45
CA VAL A 100 16.27 4.26 -3.65
C VAL A 100 15.33 3.76 -4.75
N THR A 101 14.36 2.90 -4.39
CA THR A 101 13.39 2.36 -5.34
C THR A 101 12.54 3.46 -5.98
N LEU A 102 11.98 4.35 -5.15
CA LEU A 102 11.14 5.46 -5.60
C LEU A 102 11.92 6.44 -6.47
N SER A 103 13.09 6.88 -6.02
CA SER A 103 13.91 7.87 -6.74
C SER A 103 14.39 7.34 -8.09
N ASN A 104 14.75 6.05 -8.18
CA ASN A 104 15.10 5.42 -9.46
C ASN A 104 13.90 5.31 -10.40
N SER A 105 12.71 5.01 -9.85
CA SER A 105 11.49 4.82 -10.64
C SER A 105 10.85 6.15 -11.07
N ARG A 106 11.04 7.21 -10.28
CA ARG A 106 10.47 8.54 -10.44
C ARG A 106 11.47 9.62 -10.02
N PRO A 107 12.50 9.92 -10.85
CA PRO A 107 13.57 10.85 -10.49
C PRO A 107 13.09 12.28 -10.19
N GLN A 108 11.92 12.65 -10.67
CA GLN A 108 11.29 13.96 -10.46
C GLN A 108 10.46 14.06 -9.18
N TRP A 109 10.26 12.96 -8.46
CA TRP A 109 9.49 12.97 -7.21
C TRP A 109 10.35 13.43 -6.04
N ASN A 110 9.76 14.21 -5.14
CA ASN A 110 10.40 14.54 -3.87
C ASN A 110 10.26 13.34 -2.93
N VAL A 111 11.36 12.67 -2.63
CA VAL A 111 11.38 11.46 -1.81
C VAL A 111 12.23 11.69 -0.57
N PHE A 112 11.60 11.63 0.60
CA PHE A 112 12.25 11.69 1.91
C PHE A 112 12.33 10.28 2.46
N ALA A 113 13.55 9.74 2.56
CA ALA A 113 13.78 8.36 2.98
C ALA A 113 14.81 8.25 4.12
N GLY A 114 14.84 7.10 4.80
CA GLY A 114 15.75 6.91 5.93
C GLY A 114 15.40 7.86 7.08
N LYS A 115 16.41 8.49 7.69
CA LYS A 115 16.19 9.42 8.81
C LYS A 115 15.33 10.63 8.45
N GLU A 116 15.42 11.10 7.21
CA GLU A 116 14.62 12.25 6.72
C GLU A 116 13.18 11.85 6.40
N GLY A 117 12.95 10.56 6.11
CA GLY A 117 11.63 9.97 5.92
C GLY A 117 10.91 9.58 7.21
N ASP A 118 11.49 9.89 8.38
CA ASP A 118 10.90 9.59 9.68
C ASP A 118 9.69 10.49 9.96
N VAL A 119 8.51 9.96 9.66
CA VAL A 119 7.22 10.65 9.82
C VAL A 119 6.99 11.21 11.22
N THR A 120 7.61 10.64 12.26
CA THR A 120 7.44 11.08 13.65
C THR A 120 8.10 12.43 13.93
N LYS A 121 9.09 12.83 13.10
CA LYS A 121 9.88 14.04 13.29
C LYS A 121 9.43 15.20 12.40
N VAL A 122 8.50 14.96 11.48
CA VAL A 122 8.06 15.97 10.53
C VAL A 122 7.02 16.88 11.17
N ASN A 123 7.23 18.20 11.03
CA ASN A 123 6.21 19.21 11.28
C ASN A 123 5.27 19.24 10.07
N TRP A 124 4.09 18.64 10.20
CA TRP A 124 3.19 18.49 9.05
C TRP A 124 2.42 19.76 8.71
N ARG A 125 2.37 20.73 9.62
CA ARG A 125 1.72 22.04 9.38
C ARG A 125 2.28 22.78 8.17
N GLN A 126 3.54 22.51 7.78
CA GLN A 126 4.15 23.10 6.59
C GLN A 126 3.46 22.72 5.28
N TYR A 127 2.73 21.59 5.26
CA TYR A 127 1.99 21.11 4.09
C TYR A 127 0.52 21.57 4.07
N ARG A 128 0.08 22.34 5.06
CA ARG A 128 -1.26 22.93 5.09
C ARG A 128 -1.47 23.79 3.85
N ASP A 129 -2.64 23.64 3.21
CA ASP A 129 -3.01 24.30 1.95
C ASP A 129 -2.12 23.94 0.75
N LEU A 130 -1.11 23.09 0.94
CA LEU A 130 -0.24 22.55 -0.11
C LEU A 130 -0.60 21.12 -0.54
N VAL A 131 -1.39 20.43 0.27
CA VAL A 131 -1.78 19.02 0.06
C VAL A 131 -3.29 18.89 0.15
N ASP A 132 -3.88 18.29 -0.89
CA ASP A 132 -5.32 18.07 -0.98
C ASP A 132 -5.69 16.64 -0.54
N VAL A 133 -4.79 15.68 -0.77
CA VAL A 133 -4.97 14.28 -0.38
C VAL A 133 -3.75 13.74 0.36
N ILE A 134 -3.96 13.13 1.52
CA ILE A 134 -2.94 12.28 2.16
C ILE A 134 -3.27 10.82 1.87
N GLN A 135 -2.29 10.03 1.49
CA GLN A 135 -2.42 8.59 1.34
C GLN A 135 -1.28 7.87 2.04
N GLY A 136 -1.53 6.66 2.52
CA GLY A 136 -0.46 5.85 3.10
C GLY A 136 -0.91 4.52 3.67
N GLY A 137 0.05 3.64 3.91
CA GLY A 137 -0.17 2.35 4.57
C GLY A 137 0.65 2.25 5.85
N PRO A 138 0.14 2.75 7.00
CA PRO A 138 0.86 2.63 8.27
C PRO A 138 1.26 1.17 8.54
N PRO A 139 2.48 0.91 9.06
CA PRO A 139 2.96 -0.42 9.41
C PRO A 139 1.91 -1.35 10.02
N CYS A 140 1.71 -2.53 9.41
CA CYS A 140 0.65 -3.47 9.78
C CYS A 140 1.08 -4.55 10.78
N GLN A 141 2.37 -4.62 11.13
CA GLN A 141 2.95 -5.59 12.07
C GLN A 141 2.20 -5.65 13.42
N PRO A 142 1.73 -4.52 14.00
CA PRO A 142 0.96 -4.53 15.23
C PRO A 142 -0.39 -5.27 15.14
N PHE A 143 -0.94 -5.45 13.93
CA PHE A 143 -2.30 -5.95 13.69
C PHE A 143 -2.34 -7.27 12.89
N SER A 144 -1.30 -7.55 12.11
CA SER A 144 -1.20 -8.71 11.23
C SER A 144 -1.34 -10.02 11.99
N VAL A 145 -2.10 -10.97 11.41
CA VAL A 145 -2.25 -12.34 11.92
C VAL A 145 -0.90 -13.08 11.96
N ALA A 146 0.05 -12.70 11.10
CA ALA A 146 1.40 -13.25 11.10
C ALA A 146 2.31 -12.67 12.20
N GLY A 147 1.85 -11.65 12.94
CA GLY A 147 2.56 -11.02 14.04
C GLY A 147 1.97 -11.36 15.41
N ARG A 148 2.50 -10.73 16.47
CA ARG A 148 2.00 -10.91 17.85
C ARG A 148 0.69 -10.17 18.14
N GLN A 149 0.21 -9.36 17.19
CA GLN A 149 -1.05 -8.65 17.28
C GLN A 149 -1.19 -7.79 18.57
N GLN A 150 -0.12 -7.08 18.92
CA GLN A 150 -0.02 -6.28 20.15
C GLN A 150 -0.70 -4.89 20.01
N GLY A 151 -1.15 -4.50 18.81
CA GLY A 151 -1.88 -3.25 18.60
C GLY A 151 -1.12 -2.04 19.16
N LYS A 152 -1.76 -1.26 20.03
CA LYS A 152 -1.18 -0.05 20.63
C LYS A 152 0.09 -0.29 21.46
N GLU A 153 0.30 -1.52 21.92
CA GLU A 153 1.47 -1.87 22.74
C GLU A 153 2.71 -2.20 21.88
N ASP A 154 2.55 -2.24 20.56
CA ASP A 154 3.64 -2.41 19.62
C ASP A 154 4.25 -1.05 19.27
N SER A 155 5.56 -0.90 19.49
CA SER A 155 6.32 0.33 19.17
C SER A 155 6.31 0.69 17.68
N ARG A 156 5.88 -0.24 16.82
CA ARG A 156 5.74 -0.04 15.38
C ARG A 156 4.36 0.49 14.98
N ASP A 157 3.46 0.73 15.93
CA ASP A 157 2.18 1.36 15.64
C ASP A 157 2.35 2.82 15.23
N MET A 158 1.96 3.10 13.99
CA MET A 158 2.14 4.39 13.33
C MET A 158 0.83 5.00 12.83
N PHE A 159 -0.33 4.41 13.15
CA PHE A 159 -1.61 5.08 12.95
C PHE A 159 -1.71 6.40 13.72
N PRO A 160 -1.25 6.51 14.99
CA PRO A 160 -1.26 7.80 15.68
C PRO A 160 -0.52 8.90 14.90
N GLU A 161 0.60 8.55 14.26
CA GLU A 161 1.40 9.48 13.46
C GLU A 161 0.75 9.82 12.11
N PHE A 162 0.10 8.84 11.47
CA PHE A 162 -0.73 9.11 10.30
C PHE A 162 -1.87 10.08 10.63
N ILE A 163 -2.57 9.85 11.74
CA ILE A 163 -3.67 10.69 12.21
C ILE A 163 -3.17 12.08 12.61
N ARG A 164 -1.99 12.18 13.24
CA ARG A 164 -1.33 13.47 13.53
C ARG A 164 -1.09 14.26 12.24
N ALA A 165 -0.57 13.62 11.19
CA ALA A 165 -0.37 14.26 9.90
C ALA A 165 -1.70 14.76 9.29
N VAL A 166 -2.76 13.95 9.33
CA VAL A 166 -4.11 14.34 8.85
C VAL A 166 -4.66 15.54 9.64
N LEU A 167 -4.50 15.57 10.95
CA LEU A 167 -4.98 16.66 11.81
C LEU A 167 -4.19 17.95 11.66
N GLU A 168 -2.87 17.85 11.42
CA GLU A 168 -1.97 19.00 11.23
C GLU A 168 -2.06 19.62 9.83
N ILE A 169 -2.15 18.79 8.78
CA ILE A 169 -2.26 19.24 7.38
C ILE A 169 -3.68 19.66 7.06
N GLN A 170 -4.67 18.91 7.57
CA GLN A 170 -6.08 19.03 7.22
C GLN A 170 -6.30 18.94 5.71
N PRO A 171 -5.95 17.82 5.05
CA PRO A 171 -6.26 17.63 3.64
C PRO A 171 -7.78 17.62 3.39
N LEU A 172 -8.20 17.75 2.13
CA LEU A 172 -9.60 17.52 1.77
C LEU A 172 -9.98 16.06 1.96
N ILE A 173 -9.05 15.15 1.68
CA ILE A 173 -9.28 13.70 1.73
C ILE A 173 -8.05 13.02 2.36
N PHE A 174 -8.27 11.95 3.13
CA PHE A 174 -7.20 11.01 3.44
C PHE A 174 -7.57 9.57 3.07
N VAL A 175 -6.57 8.74 2.80
CA VAL A 175 -6.69 7.31 2.56
C VAL A 175 -5.65 6.55 3.38
N ALA A 176 -6.11 5.73 4.32
CA ALA A 176 -5.25 4.80 5.04
C ALA A 176 -5.55 3.36 4.59
N GLU A 177 -4.52 2.62 4.20
CA GLU A 177 -4.58 1.22 3.80
C GLU A 177 -4.01 0.32 4.91
N ASN A 178 -4.68 -0.79 5.24
CA ASN A 178 -4.09 -1.81 6.12
C ASN A 178 -4.63 -3.22 5.90
N VAL A 179 -4.12 -4.18 6.69
CA VAL A 179 -4.61 -5.57 6.70
C VAL A 179 -6.02 -5.67 7.27
N THR A 180 -6.82 -6.60 6.73
CA THR A 180 -8.22 -6.80 7.18
C THR A 180 -8.34 -7.20 8.65
N ALA A 181 -7.27 -7.73 9.26
CA ALA A 181 -7.25 -8.06 10.68
C ALA A 181 -7.56 -6.84 11.56
N LEU A 182 -7.15 -5.63 11.14
CA LEU A 182 -7.37 -4.37 11.86
C LEU A 182 -8.86 -4.07 12.12
N VAL A 183 -9.77 -4.52 11.25
CA VAL A 183 -11.22 -4.33 11.44
C VAL A 183 -11.92 -5.54 12.07
N GLY A 184 -11.15 -6.53 12.53
CA GLY A 184 -11.69 -7.63 13.32
C GLY A 184 -12.10 -7.20 14.72
N LYS A 185 -12.93 -8.01 15.39
CA LYS A 185 -13.43 -7.74 16.76
C LYS A 185 -12.33 -7.40 17.77
N LYS A 186 -11.15 -8.02 17.63
CA LYS A 186 -10.00 -7.79 18.52
C LYS A 186 -9.53 -6.33 18.55
N PHE A 187 -9.66 -5.61 17.44
CA PHE A 187 -9.14 -4.25 17.29
C PHE A 187 -10.25 -3.21 17.10
N SER A 188 -11.52 -3.55 17.37
CA SER A 188 -12.63 -2.62 17.19
C SER A 188 -12.47 -1.37 18.07
N TYR A 189 -12.04 -1.54 19.32
CA TYR A 189 -11.77 -0.44 20.24
C TYR A 189 -10.61 0.43 19.76
N TYR A 190 -9.55 -0.20 19.26
CA TYR A 190 -8.41 0.51 18.68
C TYR A 190 -8.83 1.37 17.48
N VAL A 191 -9.58 0.78 16.53
CA VAL A 191 -10.09 1.51 15.35
C VAL A 191 -10.96 2.69 15.80
N GLN A 192 -11.84 2.47 16.77
CA GLN A 192 -12.69 3.52 17.30
C GLN A 192 -11.87 4.64 17.93
N GLU A 193 -10.99 4.34 18.88
CA GLU A 193 -10.26 5.35 19.64
C GLU A 193 -9.15 6.06 18.88
N VAL A 194 -8.37 5.33 18.09
CA VAL A 194 -7.15 5.85 17.47
C VAL A 194 -7.43 6.43 16.08
N ILE A 195 -8.34 5.83 15.32
CA ILE A 195 -8.61 6.20 13.93
C ILE A 195 -9.87 7.05 13.84
N GLU A 196 -11.01 6.55 14.33
CA GLU A 196 -12.31 7.16 14.09
C GLU A 196 -12.56 8.38 15.00
N SER A 197 -12.52 8.22 16.33
CA SER A 197 -12.83 9.26 17.32
C SER A 197 -12.08 10.59 17.13
N PRO A 198 -10.76 10.63 16.82
CA PRO A 198 -10.04 11.89 16.59
C PRO A 198 -10.51 12.63 15.32
N LEU A 199 -11.15 11.92 14.40
CA LEU A 199 -11.52 12.41 13.07
C LEU A 199 -13.03 12.62 12.89
N THR A 200 -13.90 11.97 13.67
CA THR A 200 -15.36 11.98 13.49
C THR A 200 -15.98 13.39 13.43
N ASN A 201 -15.42 14.38 14.13
CA ASN A 201 -15.92 15.76 14.11
C ASN A 201 -15.33 16.62 12.98
N LYS A 202 -14.46 16.06 12.13
CA LYS A 202 -13.70 16.78 11.11
C LYS A 202 -13.78 16.13 9.73
N TYR A 203 -14.04 14.82 9.67
CA TYR A 203 -14.11 14.04 8.46
C TYR A 203 -15.30 13.10 8.48
N TYR A 204 -15.96 12.98 7.33
CA TYR A 204 -16.92 11.93 7.04
C TYR A 204 -16.14 10.66 6.68
N LEU A 205 -16.23 9.64 7.53
CA LEU A 205 -15.43 8.42 7.42
C LEU A 205 -16.17 7.31 6.68
N THR A 206 -15.50 6.70 5.71
CA THR A 206 -15.95 5.52 4.98
C THR A 206 -14.89 4.42 5.12
N LYS A 207 -15.33 3.21 5.47
CA LYS A 207 -14.46 2.06 5.71
C LYS A 207 -14.93 0.86 4.89
N PHE A 208 -14.04 0.24 4.13
CA PHE A 208 -14.39 -0.88 3.25
C PHE A 208 -13.20 -1.80 2.99
N VAL A 209 -13.48 -3.03 2.57
CA VAL A 209 -12.45 -4.03 2.25
C VAL A 209 -12.47 -4.31 0.75
N LEU A 210 -11.29 -4.27 0.12
CA LEU A 210 -11.10 -4.69 -1.26
C LEU A 210 -10.23 -5.94 -1.33
N SER A 211 -10.38 -6.70 -2.42
CA SER A 211 -9.66 -7.94 -2.68
C SER A 211 -8.96 -7.84 -4.03
N ALA A 212 -7.63 -7.98 -4.08
CA ALA A 212 -6.83 -7.78 -5.28
C ALA A 212 -7.27 -8.63 -6.50
N PRO A 213 -7.72 -9.90 -6.34
CA PRO A 213 -8.27 -10.69 -7.43
C PRO A 213 -9.51 -10.08 -8.07
N SER A 214 -10.32 -9.36 -7.28
CA SER A 214 -11.49 -8.64 -7.79
C SER A 214 -11.13 -7.46 -8.71
N PHE A 215 -9.83 -7.13 -8.81
CA PHE A 215 -9.28 -6.06 -9.62
C PHE A 215 -8.16 -6.56 -10.55
N GLY A 216 -8.20 -7.84 -10.93
CA GLY A 216 -7.36 -8.39 -12.01
C GLY A 216 -5.97 -8.84 -11.58
N VAL A 217 -5.61 -8.67 -10.31
CA VAL A 217 -4.32 -9.12 -9.79
C VAL A 217 -4.48 -10.56 -9.29
N PRO A 218 -3.78 -11.56 -9.86
CA PRO A 218 -3.89 -12.97 -9.47
C PRO A 218 -3.16 -13.26 -8.16
N GLN A 219 -3.49 -12.51 -7.11
CA GLN A 219 -2.89 -12.60 -5.78
C GLN A 219 -4.00 -12.51 -4.74
N VAL A 220 -4.14 -13.51 -3.88
CA VAL A 220 -5.09 -13.45 -2.75
C VAL A 220 -4.58 -12.44 -1.72
N ARG A 221 -5.00 -11.18 -1.87
CA ARG A 221 -4.65 -10.08 -0.99
C ARG A 221 -5.89 -9.24 -0.72
N LYS A 222 -6.35 -9.26 0.53
CA LYS A 222 -7.45 -8.42 1.00
C LYS A 222 -6.90 -7.32 1.89
N GLN A 223 -7.29 -6.09 1.62
CA GLN A 223 -6.88 -4.91 2.39
C GLN A 223 -8.13 -4.12 2.79
N VAL A 224 -8.07 -3.53 3.97
CA VAL A 224 -9.05 -2.56 4.44
C VAL A 224 -8.57 -1.14 4.10
N PHE A 225 -9.52 -0.30 3.74
CA PHE A 225 -9.30 1.11 3.44
C PHE A 225 -10.16 1.93 4.39
N PHE A 226 -9.55 2.96 4.97
CA PHE A 226 -10.23 4.05 5.65
C PHE A 226 -10.08 5.29 4.78
N VAL A 227 -11.20 5.88 4.38
CA VAL A 227 -11.22 7.10 3.59
C VAL A 227 -12.02 8.13 4.36
N GLY A 228 -11.45 9.31 4.57
CA GLY A 228 -12.15 10.42 5.22
C GLY A 228 -12.23 11.63 4.31
N PHE A 229 -13.37 12.31 4.33
CA PHE A 229 -13.63 13.52 3.56
C PHE A 229 -13.91 14.69 4.49
N ARG A 230 -13.17 15.79 4.34
CA ARG A 230 -13.37 16.99 5.15
C ARG A 230 -14.61 17.79 4.72
N ASP A 231 -14.90 17.77 3.42
CA ASP A 231 -16.02 18.51 2.83
C ASP A 231 -17.30 17.63 2.76
N PRO A 232 -18.40 18.02 3.41
CA PRO A 232 -19.69 17.31 3.34
C PRO A 232 -20.29 17.22 1.94
N LYS A 233 -19.87 18.05 0.98
CA LYS A 233 -20.34 17.99 -0.42
C LYS A 233 -19.61 16.93 -1.24
N ILE A 234 -18.42 16.53 -0.81
CA ILE A 234 -17.58 15.55 -1.52
C ILE A 234 -17.88 14.13 -1.04
N ALA A 235 -18.06 13.94 0.27
CA ALA A 235 -18.32 12.61 0.85
C ALA A 235 -19.46 11.83 0.16
N PRO A 236 -20.64 12.42 -0.11
CA PRO A 236 -21.75 11.72 -0.76
C PRO A 236 -21.48 11.36 -2.24
N LYS A 237 -20.54 12.04 -2.90
CA LYS A 237 -20.16 11.72 -4.29
C LYS A 237 -19.24 10.50 -4.37
N TYR A 238 -18.54 10.18 -3.28
CA TYR A 238 -17.59 9.07 -3.26
C TYR A 238 -18.30 7.72 -3.35
N GLN A 239 -17.86 6.91 -4.31
CA GLN A 239 -18.33 5.54 -4.49
C GLN A 239 -17.17 4.58 -4.27
N VAL A 240 -17.36 3.62 -3.38
CA VAL A 240 -16.39 2.54 -3.17
C VAL A 240 -16.17 1.80 -4.51
N PRO A 241 -14.91 1.58 -4.94
CA PRO A 241 -14.63 0.89 -6.18
C PRO A 241 -15.29 -0.49 -6.23
N GLN A 242 -16.07 -0.73 -7.28
CA GLN A 242 -16.75 -2.00 -7.48
C GLN A 242 -15.79 -3.04 -8.09
N PRO A 243 -15.91 -4.34 -7.70
CA PRO A 243 -15.20 -5.44 -8.34
C PRO A 243 -15.33 -5.42 -9.86
N THR A 244 -14.22 -5.60 -10.56
CA THR A 244 -14.15 -5.68 -12.03
C THR A 244 -13.90 -7.09 -12.55
N HIS A 245 -13.46 -8.00 -11.67
CA HIS A 245 -13.14 -9.39 -11.99
C HIS A 245 -13.70 -10.37 -10.99
N TYR A 246 -13.92 -11.59 -11.47
CA TYR A 246 -14.34 -12.73 -10.66
C TYR A 246 -13.52 -13.96 -11.05
N TRP A 247 -12.86 -14.56 -10.06
CA TRP A 247 -12.06 -15.77 -10.23
C TRP A 247 -12.78 -16.94 -9.58
N HIS A 248 -13.30 -17.85 -10.41
CA HIS A 248 -14.14 -18.98 -9.96
C HIS A 248 -13.51 -19.81 -8.86
N HIS A 249 -12.25 -20.19 -9.05
CA HIS A 249 -11.50 -21.03 -8.11
C HIS A 249 -11.04 -20.29 -6.85
N LEU A 250 -11.15 -18.96 -6.81
CA LEU A 250 -10.84 -18.14 -5.62
C LEU A 250 -12.09 -17.61 -4.92
N SER A 251 -13.28 -17.74 -5.55
CA SER A 251 -14.54 -17.28 -4.98
C SER A 251 -15.18 -18.40 -4.16
N ALA A 252 -15.59 -18.09 -2.94
CA ALA A 252 -16.32 -19.04 -2.08
C ALA A 252 -17.74 -19.36 -2.60
N ASN A 253 -18.22 -18.66 -3.65
CA ASN A 253 -19.60 -18.74 -4.13
C ASN A 253 -19.60 -18.96 -5.66
N GLN A 254 -19.71 -20.23 -6.07
CA GLN A 254 -19.50 -20.74 -7.43
C GLN A 254 -20.59 -20.35 -8.47
N SER A 255 -21.53 -19.47 -8.13
CA SER A 255 -22.76 -19.24 -8.90
C SER A 255 -22.70 -18.12 -9.96
N LYS A 256 -21.59 -17.38 -10.11
CA LYS A 256 -21.48 -16.25 -11.07
C LYS A 256 -20.60 -16.59 -12.27
N LYS A 257 -21.12 -16.59 -13.50
CA LYS A 257 -20.36 -16.85 -14.75
C LYS A 257 -19.05 -16.03 -14.82
N PRO A 258 -17.93 -16.61 -15.30
CA PRO A 258 -16.66 -15.90 -15.35
C PRO A 258 -16.77 -14.75 -16.36
N ILE A 259 -16.27 -13.58 -15.98
CA ILE A 259 -15.81 -12.64 -17.00
C ILE A 259 -14.53 -13.28 -17.54
N GLN A 260 -14.62 -13.76 -18.78
CA GLN A 260 -13.45 -14.23 -19.53
C GLN A 260 -12.37 -13.15 -19.42
N LEU A 261 -11.12 -13.53 -19.17
CA LEU A 261 -9.97 -12.62 -19.28
C LEU A 261 -9.88 -12.17 -20.75
N GLY A 262 -10.75 -11.25 -21.14
CA GLY A 262 -10.66 -10.51 -22.38
C GLY A 262 -9.46 -9.58 -22.29
N ASN A 263 -9.00 -9.12 -23.44
CA ASN A 263 -7.75 -8.37 -23.67
C ASN A 263 -7.56 -7.05 -22.88
N ALA A 264 -8.42 -6.73 -21.92
CA ALA A 264 -8.29 -5.62 -21.01
C ALA A 264 -8.24 -6.16 -19.57
N VAL A 265 -7.06 -6.15 -18.98
CA VAL A 265 -6.87 -6.40 -17.54
C VAL A 265 -7.05 -5.04 -16.85
N PRO A 266 -8.12 -4.78 -16.07
CA PRO A 266 -8.31 -3.50 -15.41
C PRO A 266 -7.35 -3.26 -14.23
N PRO A 267 -7.32 -2.00 -13.73
CA PRO A 267 -6.27 -1.56 -12.83
C PRO A 267 -6.28 -2.22 -11.45
N PRO A 268 -5.11 -2.32 -10.79
CA PRO A 268 -4.96 -2.68 -9.38
C PRO A 268 -5.81 -1.81 -8.43
N MET A 269 -6.11 -2.37 -7.25
CA MET A 269 -6.95 -1.73 -6.23
C MET A 269 -6.56 -0.29 -5.90
N ALA A 270 -5.27 -0.02 -5.71
CA ALA A 270 -4.75 1.30 -5.35
C ALA A 270 -5.14 2.37 -6.38
N TYR A 271 -4.98 2.07 -7.67
CA TYR A 271 -5.39 2.95 -8.75
C TYR A 271 -6.91 3.14 -8.76
N LYS A 272 -7.69 2.07 -8.58
CA LYS A 272 -9.16 2.19 -8.55
C LYS A 272 -9.66 3.06 -7.39
N VAL A 273 -9.06 2.96 -6.21
CA VAL A 273 -9.35 3.86 -5.08
C VAL A 273 -9.02 5.30 -5.45
N ALA A 274 -7.83 5.56 -6.02
CA ALA A 274 -7.44 6.91 -6.44
C ALA A 274 -8.37 7.50 -7.52
N VAL A 275 -8.79 6.70 -8.51
CA VAL A 275 -9.76 7.13 -9.54
C VAL A 275 -11.11 7.47 -8.93
N SER A 276 -11.64 6.66 -8.02
CA SER A 276 -12.90 6.97 -7.34
C SER A 276 -12.82 8.24 -6.50
N ILE A 277 -11.65 8.56 -5.95
CA ILE A 277 -11.40 9.84 -5.25
C ILE A 277 -11.39 11.00 -6.24
N ALA A 278 -10.68 10.89 -7.36
CA ALA A 278 -10.66 11.92 -8.39
C ALA A 278 -12.07 12.22 -8.94
N GLN A 279 -12.89 11.18 -9.09
CA GLN A 279 -14.30 11.30 -9.49
C GLN A 279 -15.14 12.04 -8.44
N ALA A 280 -14.91 11.81 -7.15
CA ALA A 280 -15.62 12.52 -6.09
C ALA A 280 -15.23 14.01 -5.99
N LEU A 281 -13.98 14.32 -6.35
CA LEU A 281 -13.44 15.69 -6.39
C LEU A 281 -13.90 16.50 -7.62
N SER A 282 -14.40 15.83 -8.66
CA SER A 282 -14.96 16.46 -9.86
C SER A 282 -16.40 16.96 -9.63
#